data_AF-A0A657AZQ2-F1
#
_entry.id   AF-A0A657AZQ2-F1
#
_cell.length_a   1.000
_cell.length_b   1.000
_cell.length_c   1.000
_cell.angle_alpha   90.00
_cell.angle_beta   90.00
_cell.angle_gamma   90.00
#
_symmetry.space_group_name_H-M   'P 1'
#
loop_
_entity.id
_entity.type
_entity.pdbx_description
1 polymer ?
#
loop_
_entity_poly.entity_id
_entity_poly.type
_entity_poly.pdbx_seq_one_letter_code
_entity_poly.pdbx_strand_id
1 'polypeptide(L)'
;MTTLSHHDIIKLNEKELVAALKSMSTNELEVHANNIMHDLGGDDYGTIMKLVMQTLEQDQHAGSDRFKTIQNVLRDNLPNKAHMSDIYERLASIVMLIIMQKYREILSTKKS
;
A
#
# COMPACT_ATOMS: atom_id res chain seq x y z
N MET A 1 -23.91 -6.55 2.61
CA MET A 1 -22.76 -5.68 2.88
C MET A 1 -22.19 -5.28 1.53
N THR A 2 -22.26 -4.01 1.17
CA THR A 2 -21.71 -3.50 -0.11
C THR A 2 -20.19 -3.45 0.01
N THR A 3 -19.49 -4.36 -0.66
CA THR A 3 -18.03 -4.33 -0.81
C THR A 3 -17.66 -3.11 -1.64
N LEU A 4 -16.91 -2.16 -1.06
CA LEU A 4 -16.40 -1.00 -1.78
C LEU A 4 -15.48 -1.46 -2.91
N SER A 5 -15.64 -0.92 -4.12
CA SER A 5 -14.70 -1.18 -5.21
C SER A 5 -13.42 -0.36 -5.05
N HIS A 6 -12.33 -0.75 -5.71
CA HIS A 6 -11.08 0.03 -5.68
C HIS A 6 -11.26 1.43 -6.30
N HIS A 7 -12.15 1.59 -7.29
CA HIS A 7 -12.51 2.89 -7.84
C HIS A 7 -13.24 3.80 -6.84
N ASP A 8 -14.01 3.23 -5.91
CA ASP A 8 -14.66 4.00 -4.84
C ASP A 8 -13.63 4.48 -3.83
N ILE A 9 -12.66 3.62 -3.46
CA ILE A 9 -11.57 3.94 -2.55
C ILE A 9 -10.73 5.13 -3.04
N ILE A 10 -10.46 5.21 -4.35
CA ILE A 10 -9.69 6.32 -4.92
C ILE A 10 -10.47 7.65 -4.85
N LYS A 11 -11.81 7.60 -4.81
CA LYS A 11 -12.68 8.78 -4.76
C LYS A 11 -13.02 9.27 -3.36
N LEU A 12 -12.82 8.44 -2.33
CA LEU A 12 -13.07 8.84 -0.94
C LEU A 12 -12.19 10.02 -0.53
N ASN A 13 -12.71 10.88 0.34
CA ASN A 13 -11.87 11.88 1.00
C ASN A 13 -10.90 11.19 1.98
N GLU A 14 -9.84 11.87 2.39
CA GLU A 14 -8.78 11.28 3.22
C GLU A 14 -9.31 10.67 4.53
N LYS A 15 -10.26 11.33 5.20
CA LYS A 15 -10.83 10.83 6.46
C LYS A 15 -11.64 9.55 6.25
N GLU A 16 -12.46 9.50 5.21
CA GLU A 16 -13.26 8.34 4.85
C GLU A 16 -12.38 7.19 4.37
N LEU A 17 -11.35 7.49 3.58
CA LEU A 17 -10.36 6.52 3.11
C LEU A 17 -9.69 5.85 4.30
N VAL A 18 -9.11 6.63 5.22
CA VAL A 18 -8.41 6.09 6.38
C VAL A 18 -9.34 5.26 7.26
N ALA A 19 -10.60 5.69 7.44
CA ALA A 19 -11.59 4.92 8.20
C ALA A 19 -11.92 3.58 7.52
N ALA A 20 -12.16 3.59 6.20
CA ALA A 20 -12.45 2.40 5.43
C ALA A 20 -11.26 1.41 5.45
N LEU A 21 -10.05 1.88 5.15
CA LEU A 21 -8.85 1.03 5.12
C LEU A 21 -8.54 0.40 6.48
N LYS A 22 -8.81 1.10 7.59
CA LYS A 22 -8.63 0.55 8.95
C LYS A 22 -9.63 -0.54 9.32
N SER A 23 -10.80 -0.56 8.68
CA SER A 23 -11.84 -1.57 8.91
C SER A 23 -11.68 -2.82 8.04
N MET A 24 -10.85 -2.74 7.00
CA MET A 24 -10.58 -3.83 6.06
C MET A 24 -9.55 -4.81 6.62
N SER A 25 -9.71 -6.08 6.26
CA SER A 25 -8.72 -7.12 6.50
C SER A 25 -7.49 -6.95 5.61
N THR A 26 -6.36 -7.53 6.03
CA THR A 26 -5.12 -7.57 5.23
C THR A 26 -5.39 -8.06 3.81
N ASN A 27 -6.20 -9.11 3.63
CA ASN A 27 -6.52 -9.66 2.31
C ASN A 27 -7.29 -8.67 1.42
N GLU A 28 -8.26 -7.94 1.98
CA GLU A 28 -9.01 -6.92 1.24
C GLU A 28 -8.09 -5.77 0.80
N LEU A 29 -7.20 -5.33 1.69
CA LEU A 29 -6.21 -4.31 1.38
C LEU A 29 -5.28 -4.75 0.24
N GLU A 30 -4.83 -6.01 0.23
CA GLU A 30 -4.01 -6.57 -0.85
C GLU A 30 -4.74 -6.58 -2.18
N VAL A 31 -6.02 -6.98 -2.20
CA VAL A 31 -6.86 -6.95 -3.41
C VAL A 31 -6.96 -5.52 -3.95
N HIS A 32 -7.19 -4.53 -3.09
CA HIS A 32 -7.24 -3.14 -3.50
C HIS A 32 -5.90 -2.62 -4.02
N ALA A 33 -4.80 -2.91 -3.32
CA ALA A 33 -3.47 -2.52 -3.76
C ALA A 33 -3.10 -3.15 -5.12
N ASN A 34 -3.39 -4.43 -5.30
CA ASN A 34 -3.15 -5.15 -6.56
C ASN A 34 -3.94 -4.54 -7.72
N ASN A 35 -5.24 -4.26 -7.52
CA ASN A 35 -6.07 -3.66 -8.56
C ASN A 35 -5.58 -2.25 -8.94
N ILE A 36 -5.21 -1.43 -7.96
CA ILE A 36 -4.67 -0.09 -8.22
C ILE A 36 -3.32 -0.17 -8.94
N MET A 37 -2.45 -1.12 -8.57
CA MET A 37 -1.19 -1.33 -9.28
C MET A 37 -1.44 -1.75 -10.73
N HIS A 38 -2.42 -2.62 -10.97
CA HIS A 38 -2.83 -3.03 -12.30
C HIS A 38 -3.33 -1.85 -13.15
N ASP A 39 -4.15 -0.98 -12.58
CA ASP A 39 -4.61 0.26 -13.23
C ASP A 39 -3.43 1.21 -13.57
N LEU A 40 -2.37 1.18 -12.78
CA LEU A 40 -1.12 1.92 -13.01
C LEU A 40 -0.16 1.20 -13.98
N GLY A 41 -0.59 0.10 -14.60
CA GLY A 41 0.16 -0.70 -15.57
C GLY A 41 1.17 -1.66 -14.94
N GLY A 42 1.11 -1.88 -13.63
CA GLY A 42 1.88 -2.90 -12.93
C GLY A 42 1.24 -4.27 -13.06
N ASP A 43 2.02 -5.25 -13.49
CA ASP A 43 1.60 -6.62 -13.74
C ASP A 43 2.12 -7.60 -12.67
N ASP A 44 3.04 -7.17 -11.81
CA ASP A 44 3.63 -8.00 -10.76
C ASP A 44 3.61 -7.34 -9.37
N TYR A 45 2.47 -7.46 -8.69
CA TYR A 45 2.28 -7.02 -7.31
C TYR A 45 3.28 -7.66 -6.33
N GLY A 46 3.60 -8.94 -6.51
CA GLY A 46 4.48 -9.68 -5.61
C GLY A 46 5.90 -9.13 -5.65
N THR A 47 6.43 -8.87 -6.85
CA THR A 47 7.75 -8.27 -7.04
C THR A 47 7.82 -6.86 -6.47
N ILE A 48 6.80 -6.03 -6.69
CA ILE A 48 6.75 -4.66 -6.15
C ILE A 48 6.71 -4.69 -4.61
N MET A 49 5.86 -5.52 -4.02
CA MET A 49 5.78 -5.62 -2.55
C MET A 49 7.09 -6.12 -1.94
N LYS A 50 7.74 -7.10 -2.58
CA LYS A 50 9.07 -7.57 -2.15
C LYS A 50 10.10 -6.45 -2.18
N LEU A 51 10.11 -5.66 -3.26
CA LEU A 51 11.01 -4.52 -3.39
C LEU A 51 10.73 -3.45 -2.34
N VAL A 52 9.47 -3.14 -2.05
CA VAL A 52 9.07 -2.22 -0.98
C VAL A 52 9.59 -2.71 0.37
N MET A 53 9.38 -3.98 0.72
CA MET A 53 9.87 -4.55 1.98
C MET A 53 11.39 -4.49 2.09
N GLN A 54 12.11 -4.91 1.04
CA GLN A 54 13.57 -4.85 1.00
C GLN A 54 14.09 -3.43 1.17
N THR A 55 13.46 -2.46 0.49
CA THR A 55 13.84 -1.05 0.60
C THR A 55 13.62 -0.55 2.03
N LEU A 56 12.48 -0.88 2.65
CA LEU A 56 12.19 -0.49 4.04
C LEU A 56 13.11 -1.15 5.06
N GLU A 57 13.57 -2.38 4.80
CA GLU A 57 14.56 -3.07 5.65
C GLU A 57 15.94 -2.42 5.57
N GLN A 58 16.36 -2.01 4.37
CA GLN A 58 17.62 -1.30 4.16
C GLN A 58 17.59 0.12 4.76
N ASP A 59 16.42 0.75 4.74
CA ASP A 59 16.20 2.11 5.24
C ASP A 59 15.99 2.16 6.78
N GLN A 60 16.13 1.03 7.49
CA GLN A 60 15.96 0.95 8.96
C GLN A 60 16.91 1.84 9.77
N HIS A 61 17.98 2.35 9.15
CA HIS A 61 19.01 3.15 9.81
C HIS A 61 18.89 4.67 9.58
N ALA A 62 18.02 5.12 8.68
CA ALA A 62 17.82 6.55 8.42
C ALA A 62 16.53 7.01 9.09
N GLY A 63 16.52 8.22 9.66
CA GLY A 63 15.28 8.93 10.04
C GLY A 63 14.45 9.35 8.81
N SER A 64 14.43 8.52 7.77
CA SER A 64 13.71 8.72 6.53
C SER A 64 12.22 8.46 6.74
N ASP A 65 11.43 9.25 6.02
CA ASP A 65 10.00 9.10 5.96
C ASP A 65 9.66 7.82 5.18
N ARG A 66 9.39 6.72 5.90
CA ARG A 66 9.01 5.42 5.33
C ARG A 66 7.88 5.53 4.31
N PHE A 67 6.95 6.46 4.53
CA PHE A 67 5.86 6.69 3.59
C PHE A 67 6.39 7.22 2.25
N LYS A 68 7.27 8.22 2.30
CA LYS A 68 7.95 8.75 1.11
C LYS A 68 8.80 7.70 0.40
N THR A 69 9.47 6.81 1.15
CA THR A 69 10.21 5.68 0.59
C THR A 69 9.27 4.75 -0.19
N ILE A 70 8.13 4.36 0.38
CA ILE A 70 7.12 3.55 -0.32
C ILE A 70 6.62 4.26 -1.58
N GLN A 71 6.25 5.55 -1.49
CA GLN A 71 5.79 6.33 -2.64
C GLN A 71 6.81 6.35 -3.77
N ASN A 72 8.09 6.56 -3.45
CA ASN A 72 9.17 6.58 -4.44
C ASN A 72 9.30 5.22 -5.13
N VAL A 73 9.32 4.12 -4.37
CA VAL A 73 9.41 2.76 -4.94
C VAL A 73 8.24 2.49 -5.90
N LEU A 74 7.01 2.84 -5.49
CA LEU A 74 5.83 2.65 -6.33
C LEU A 74 5.89 3.49 -7.61
N ARG A 75 6.24 4.78 -7.50
CA ARG A 75 6.37 5.67 -8.65
C ARG A 75 7.48 5.23 -9.61
N ASP A 76 8.60 4.76 -9.10
CA ASP A 76 9.77 4.48 -9.91
C ASP A 76 9.62 3.15 -10.68
N ASN A 77 8.85 2.20 -10.13
CA ASN A 77 8.63 0.86 -10.70
C ASN A 77 7.31 0.69 -11.46
N LEU A 78 6.33 1.60 -11.30
CA LEU A 78 5.10 1.55 -12.08
C LEU A 78 5.24 2.38 -13.37
N PRO A 79 4.82 1.84 -14.53
CA PRO A 79 5.04 2.48 -15.83
C PRO A 79 4.20 3.75 -16.03
N ASN A 80 3.02 3.85 -15.41
CA ASN A 80 2.10 4.96 -15.64
C ASN A 80 2.41 6.21 -14.78
N LYS A 81 3.53 6.87 -15.06
CA LYS A 81 4.05 8.05 -14.33
C LYS A 81 3.30 9.37 -14.62
N ALA A 82 2.30 9.35 -15.50
CA ALA A 82 1.94 10.54 -16.26
C ALA A 82 1.20 11.63 -15.48
N HIS A 83 0.26 11.34 -14.55
CA HIS A 83 -0.51 12.42 -13.91
C HIS A 83 -1.12 12.12 -12.52
N MET A 84 -0.73 11.03 -11.86
CA MET A 84 -1.50 10.48 -10.74
C MET A 84 -0.78 10.53 -9.39
N SER A 85 -0.24 11.69 -8.99
CA SER A 85 0.41 11.86 -7.68
C SER A 85 -0.46 11.32 -6.55
N ASP A 86 -1.74 11.72 -6.52
CA ASP A 86 -2.72 11.33 -5.51
C ASP A 86 -2.97 9.82 -5.45
N ILE A 87 -2.90 9.12 -6.60
CA ILE A 87 -3.10 7.66 -6.63
C ILE A 87 -1.89 6.96 -6.00
N TYR A 88 -0.67 7.44 -6.24
CA TYR A 88 0.52 6.90 -5.58
C TYR A 88 0.51 7.14 -4.07
N GLU A 89 -0.02 8.27 -3.59
CA GLU A 89 -0.16 8.52 -2.14
C GLU A 89 -1.19 7.58 -1.50
N ARG A 90 -2.32 7.35 -2.18
CA ARG A 90 -3.34 6.41 -1.74
C ARG A 90 -2.82 4.97 -1.74
N LEU A 91 -2.12 4.57 -2.80
CA LEU A 91 -1.50 3.25 -2.90
C LEU A 91 -0.45 3.06 -1.80
N ALA A 92 0.40 4.05 -1.55
CA ALA A 92 1.37 4.01 -0.46
C ALA A 92 0.70 3.87 0.91
N SER A 93 -0.43 4.54 1.13
CA SER A 93 -1.21 4.43 2.37
C SER A 93 -1.75 3.00 2.58
N ILE A 94 -2.28 2.39 1.51
CA ILE A 94 -2.77 1.00 1.53
C ILE A 94 -1.61 0.05 1.82
N VAL A 95 -0.51 0.17 1.08
CA VAL A 95 0.70 -0.67 1.25
C VAL A 95 1.28 -0.54 2.66
N MET A 96 1.35 0.67 3.20
CA MET A 96 1.81 0.91 4.57
C MET A 96 0.91 0.22 5.60
N LEU A 97 -0.41 0.26 5.43
CA LEU A 97 -1.34 -0.44 6.31
C LEU A 97 -1.20 -1.97 6.22
N ILE A 98 -1.03 -2.52 5.02
CA ILE A 98 -0.75 -3.96 4.82
C ILE A 98 0.50 -4.37 5.60
N ILE A 99 1.60 -3.62 5.44
CA ILE A 99 2.86 -3.91 6.13
C ILE A 99 2.69 -3.80 7.64
N MET A 100 2.01 -2.77 8.14
CA MET A 100 1.73 -2.61 9.57
C MET A 100 0.89 -3.76 10.14
N GLN A 101 -0.16 -4.20 9.43
CA GLN A 101 -1.01 -5.30 9.87
C GLN A 101 -0.26 -6.64 9.87
N LYS A 102 0.46 -6.97 8.79
CA LYS A 102 1.30 -8.17 8.72
C LYS A 102 2.38 -8.20 9.79
N TYR A 103 3.04 -7.07 10.04
CA TYR A 103 4.07 -7.01 11.08
C TYR A 103 3.47 -7.22 12.48
N ARG A 104 2.28 -6.67 12.76
CA ARG A 104 1.55 -6.91 14.01
C ARG A 104 1.15 -8.37 14.16
N GLU A 105 0.67 -9.01 13.11
CA GLU A 105 0.31 -10.44 13.12
C GLU A 105 1.54 -11.33 13.42
N ILE A 106 2.68 -11.06 12.79
CA ILE A 106 3.95 -11.77 13.05
C ILE A 106 4.39 -11.58 14.50
N LEU A 107 4.29 -10.36 15.04
CA LEU A 107 4.65 -10.09 16.44
C LEU A 107 3.67 -10.73 17.43
N SER A 108 2.38 -10.79 17.10
CA SER A 108 1.35 -11.43 17.93
C SER A 108 1.52 -12.94 17.97
N THR A 109 1.87 -13.57 16.84
CA THR A 109 2.08 -15.02 16.74
C THR A 109 3.37 -15.48 17.41
N LYS A 110 4.40 -14.61 17.49
CA LYS A 110 5.65 -14.88 18.21
C LYS A 110 5.53 -14.79 19.74
N LYS A 111 4.36 -14.37 20.25
CA LYS A 111 4.07 -14.18 21.68
C LYS A 111 3.25 -15.32 22.31
N SER A 112 3.01 -16.41 21.57
CA SER A 112 2.19 -17.54 22.00
C SER A 112 2.96 -18.84 22.09
#